data_AF-A0A6A5Y4W7-F1
#
_entry.id   AF-A0A6A5Y4W7-F1
#
_cell.length_a   1.000
_cell.length_b   1.000
_cell.length_c   1.000
_cell.angle_alpha   90.00
_cell.angle_beta   90.00
_cell.angle_gamma   90.00
#
_symmetry.space_group_name_H-M   'P 1'
#
loop_
_entity.id
_entity.type
_entity.pdbx_description
1 polymer ?
#
loop_
_entity_poly.entity_id
_entity_poly.type
_entity_poly.pdbx_seq_one_letter_code
_entity_poly.pdbx_strand_id
1 'polypeptide(L)'
;MARPKSMPDFASLLDTAYTPLTTGKGRPRKKPSISLAAGLIMNSENQSPRTILDTSEESQEHIQEGWSNGLFYAYAQKSDYAQSPPYILTFASASVAEEWWRLVQAEYPGSKRAGPQLFILKGDDMQEQIQDNPKFYGLRNKWFYTPSESAAAGVIPLQDSKGHPVGTAPIPASRPASKDGTKEPDFDMASLTAALDRMNSMISENSAQIRALSVAQSEGLQRMQEINESNSTQIKALADGQAKLQSLMDQNASHYIALSNSSFSNQEQVKGVLQTNAEQIRSLADGQSKLATTCAGLMKTIDNLGRSVGKVGDTVKDLAASQGENAARSDAGSTAPFSAVGNRISPPPRKLNRRIKGVWYEYDASPASSPRHSVGFLETPPKSPSART
;
A
#
# COMPACT_ATOMS: atom_id res chain seq x y z
N MET A 1 -25.92 -31.02 -40.12
CA MET A 1 -25.58 -31.31 -38.70
C MET A 1 -25.48 -30.00 -37.97
N ALA A 2 -26.37 -29.78 -37.00
CA ALA A 2 -26.65 -28.49 -36.38
C ALA A 2 -25.81 -28.27 -35.10
N ARG A 3 -25.36 -27.02 -34.88
CA ARG A 3 -24.73 -26.55 -33.65
C ARG A 3 -25.80 -26.26 -32.57
N PRO A 4 -25.52 -26.48 -31.27
CA PRO A 4 -26.45 -26.10 -30.21
C PRO A 4 -26.47 -24.58 -30.02
N LYS A 5 -27.68 -23.99 -30.14
CA LYS A 5 -28.04 -22.67 -29.63
C LYS A 5 -28.49 -22.83 -28.18
N SER A 6 -27.72 -22.34 -27.21
CA SER A 6 -28.22 -21.80 -25.94
C SER A 6 -27.09 -21.35 -25.02
N MET A 7 -26.73 -20.07 -25.07
CA MET A 7 -26.35 -19.32 -23.87
C MET A 7 -27.11 -18.00 -23.94
N PRO A 8 -27.92 -17.64 -22.93
CA PRO A 8 -28.56 -16.34 -22.88
C PRO A 8 -27.51 -15.25 -22.62
N ASP A 9 -27.73 -14.12 -23.27
CA ASP A 9 -26.87 -12.95 -23.34
C ASP A 9 -26.78 -12.25 -21.97
N PHE A 10 -25.59 -12.25 -21.35
CA PHE A 10 -25.31 -11.57 -20.08
C PHE A 10 -25.38 -10.03 -20.18
N ALA A 11 -25.56 -9.48 -21.40
CA ALA A 11 -25.73 -8.05 -21.64
C ALA A 11 -27.03 -7.47 -21.05
N SER A 12 -28.03 -8.29 -20.73
CA SER A 12 -29.34 -7.82 -20.20
C SER A 12 -29.40 -7.62 -18.68
N LEU A 13 -28.39 -8.04 -17.93
CA LEU A 13 -28.39 -7.97 -16.46
C LEU A 13 -27.77 -6.68 -15.88
N LEU A 14 -27.18 -5.82 -16.70
CA LEU A 14 -26.58 -4.56 -16.24
C LEU A 14 -27.50 -3.34 -16.42
N ASP A 15 -28.65 -3.49 -17.09
CA ASP A 15 -29.51 -2.36 -17.46
C ASP A 15 -30.77 -2.17 -16.58
N THR A 16 -30.98 -2.99 -15.54
CA THR A 16 -32.22 -2.96 -14.74
C THR A 16 -32.11 -2.39 -13.33
N ALA A 17 -31.00 -1.74 -12.96
CA ALA A 17 -30.82 -1.23 -11.60
C ALA A 17 -30.73 0.30 -11.52
N TYR A 18 -31.72 1.04 -12.02
CA TYR A 18 -31.94 2.43 -11.57
C TYR A 18 -33.40 2.87 -11.76
N THR A 19 -34.19 2.81 -10.68
CA THR A 19 -35.28 3.75 -10.43
C THR A 19 -35.21 4.22 -8.97
N PRO A 20 -35.20 5.55 -8.71
CA PRO A 20 -35.05 6.07 -7.36
C PRO A 20 -36.42 6.32 -6.71
N LEU A 21 -36.63 5.87 -5.47
CA LEU A 21 -37.63 6.45 -4.59
C LEU A 21 -36.96 7.35 -3.54
N THR A 22 -37.43 8.58 -3.54
CA THR A 22 -37.07 9.71 -2.68
C THR A 22 -37.64 9.57 -1.28
N THR A 23 -36.86 9.91 -0.24
CA THR A 23 -37.17 10.95 0.78
C THR A 23 -36.16 10.90 1.93
N GLY A 24 -35.52 12.03 2.26
CA GLY A 24 -34.91 12.24 3.60
C GLY A 24 -33.49 12.81 3.68
N LYS A 25 -33.34 14.13 3.46
CA LYS A 25 -32.39 15.09 4.07
C LYS A 25 -30.90 14.69 4.28
N GLY A 26 -29.99 15.34 3.53
CA GLY A 26 -28.71 15.79 4.11
C GLY A 26 -27.47 15.91 3.20
N ARG A 27 -27.23 17.14 2.70
CA ARG A 27 -25.94 17.75 2.28
C ARG A 27 -25.37 17.48 0.86
N PRO A 28 -24.94 18.53 0.13
CA PRO A 28 -24.42 18.41 -1.24
C PRO A 28 -22.89 18.25 -1.26
N ARG A 29 -22.38 17.24 -1.97
CA ARG A 29 -20.99 17.19 -2.44
C ARG A 29 -20.92 17.03 -3.95
N LYS A 30 -19.95 17.72 -4.52
CA LYS A 30 -19.86 18.23 -5.89
C LYS A 30 -19.26 17.18 -6.84
N LYS A 31 -19.89 17.11 -8.03
CA LYS A 31 -19.42 16.88 -9.41
C LYS A 31 -18.36 15.78 -9.72
N PRO A 32 -18.59 15.01 -10.80
CA PRO A 32 -17.65 14.01 -11.32
C PRO A 32 -16.46 14.62 -12.08
N SER A 33 -15.39 13.82 -12.09
CA SER A 33 -14.12 13.92 -12.81
C SER A 33 -14.20 14.51 -14.22
N ILE A 34 -13.39 15.55 -14.45
CA ILE A 34 -13.04 16.05 -15.79
C ILE A 34 -12.03 15.08 -16.41
N SER A 35 -12.39 14.53 -17.56
CA SER A 35 -11.50 13.79 -18.45
C SER A 35 -10.53 14.77 -19.11
N LEU A 36 -9.24 14.65 -18.81
CA LEU A 36 -8.16 15.27 -19.59
C LEU A 36 -7.74 14.29 -20.69
N ALA A 37 -8.55 14.24 -21.74
CA ALA A 37 -8.10 13.86 -23.07
C ALA A 37 -7.82 15.16 -23.82
N ALA A 38 -6.57 15.62 -23.80
CA ALA A 38 -6.09 16.69 -24.66
C ALA A 38 -4.70 16.30 -25.14
N GLY A 39 -4.53 16.32 -26.46
CA GLY A 39 -3.44 15.68 -27.18
C GLY A 39 -2.05 16.24 -26.90
N LEU A 40 -1.08 15.36 -27.03
CA LEU A 40 0.34 15.68 -27.12
C LEU A 40 0.94 14.88 -28.27
N ILE A 41 0.60 15.26 -29.50
CA ILE A 41 1.41 14.97 -30.68
C ILE A 41 1.32 16.21 -31.57
N MET A 42 2.32 17.08 -31.52
CA MET A 42 3.16 17.44 -32.68
C MET A 42 4.19 18.51 -32.32
N ASN A 43 5.42 18.23 -32.76
CA ASN A 43 6.58 19.10 -32.85
C ASN A 43 6.26 20.50 -33.41
N SER A 44 6.94 21.52 -32.90
CA SER A 44 7.72 22.44 -33.75
C SER A 44 8.65 23.33 -32.92
N GLU A 45 9.86 23.45 -33.44
CA GLU A 45 10.92 24.39 -33.06
C GLU A 45 10.47 25.85 -33.00
N ASN A 46 11.27 26.64 -32.28
CA ASN A 46 11.43 28.08 -32.40
C ASN A 46 10.21 28.95 -32.06
N GLN A 47 10.17 29.47 -30.83
CA GLN A 47 10.18 30.91 -30.55
C GLN A 47 10.04 31.18 -29.04
N SER A 48 11.04 31.87 -28.48
CA SER A 48 10.81 32.79 -27.35
C SER A 48 9.96 33.95 -27.88
N PRO A 49 8.91 34.36 -27.16
CA PRO A 49 9.04 35.66 -26.52
C PRO A 49 8.41 35.74 -25.13
N ARG A 50 9.01 36.67 -24.36
CA ARG A 50 8.45 37.34 -23.20
C ARG A 50 6.95 37.67 -23.38
N THR A 51 6.13 37.21 -22.45
CA THR A 51 5.00 38.01 -21.93
C THR A 51 4.59 37.45 -20.56
N ILE A 52 4.78 38.31 -19.56
CA ILE A 52 4.26 38.18 -18.21
C ILE A 52 2.75 38.27 -18.34
N LEU A 53 2.04 37.19 -18.01
CA LEU A 53 0.59 37.25 -17.83
C LEU A 53 0.35 37.89 -16.45
N ASP A 54 0.06 39.18 -16.51
CA ASP A 54 -0.47 39.98 -15.41
C ASP A 54 -1.91 39.54 -15.15
N THR A 55 -2.07 38.54 -14.28
CA THR A 55 -3.34 38.28 -13.61
C THR A 55 -3.43 39.25 -12.43
N SER A 56 -4.03 40.40 -12.68
CA SER A 56 -4.53 41.30 -11.65
C SER A 56 -5.67 40.60 -10.89
N GLU A 57 -5.33 39.78 -9.89
CA GLU A 57 -6.28 39.47 -8.83
C GLU A 57 -6.30 40.63 -7.86
N GLU A 58 -7.40 41.37 -7.97
CA GLU A 58 -7.94 42.36 -7.06
C GLU A 58 -8.19 41.69 -5.69
N SER A 59 -7.11 41.40 -4.96
CA SER A 59 -7.14 41.02 -3.56
C SER A 59 -6.91 42.27 -2.74
N GLN A 60 -7.97 42.66 -2.02
CA GLN A 60 -7.96 43.73 -1.02
C GLN A 60 -6.62 43.78 -0.27
N GLU A 61 -5.84 44.83 -0.55
CA GLU A 61 -4.70 45.23 0.25
C GLU A 61 -5.19 45.69 1.62
N HIS A 62 -5.50 44.73 2.49
CA HIS A 62 -5.37 44.97 3.90
C HIS A 62 -3.86 44.91 4.18
N ILE A 63 -3.19 46.05 4.00
CA ILE A 63 -1.78 46.26 4.35
C ILE A 63 -1.66 46.01 5.86
N GLN A 64 -1.42 44.76 6.24
CA GLN A 64 -0.97 44.42 7.58
C GLN A 64 0.51 44.76 7.61
N GLU A 65 0.82 45.84 8.32
CA GLU A 65 2.12 46.53 8.38
C GLU A 65 3.33 45.59 8.32
N GLY A 66 3.98 45.57 7.15
CA GLY A 66 5.37 45.16 7.01
C GLY A 66 5.65 43.68 6.73
N TRP A 67 4.66 42.86 6.38
CA TRP A 67 4.89 41.47 5.93
C TRP A 67 4.91 41.40 4.41
N SER A 68 5.82 40.61 3.84
CA SER A 68 5.79 40.34 2.40
C SER A 68 4.63 39.39 2.08
N ASN A 69 3.92 39.68 1.00
CA ASN A 69 2.88 38.79 0.45
C ASN A 69 3.48 37.64 -0.40
N GLY A 70 4.80 37.51 -0.42
CA GLY A 70 5.50 36.49 -1.21
C GLY A 70 5.66 35.17 -0.45
N LEU A 71 5.97 34.11 -1.20
CA LEU A 71 6.33 32.81 -0.62
C LEU A 71 7.51 32.98 0.35
N PHE A 72 7.40 32.34 1.51
CA PHE A 72 8.45 32.32 2.51
C PHE A 72 9.06 30.92 2.61
N TYR A 73 10.37 30.84 2.47
CA TYR A 73 11.11 29.58 2.51
C TYR A 73 11.93 29.50 3.79
N ALA A 74 11.98 28.32 4.38
CA ALA A 74 12.80 28.05 5.55
C ALA A 74 13.30 26.61 5.59
N TYR A 75 14.43 26.41 6.24
CA TYR A 75 14.95 25.09 6.55
C TYR A 75 14.41 24.58 7.88
N ALA A 76 14.12 23.29 7.92
CA ALA A 76 13.79 22.54 9.12
C ALA A 76 14.81 21.43 9.32
N GLN A 77 15.54 21.47 10.43
CA GLN A 77 16.53 20.46 10.81
C GLN A 77 16.04 19.66 12.00
N LYS A 78 16.25 18.35 11.97
CA LYS A 78 15.91 17.45 13.07
C LYS A 78 17.02 17.50 14.13
N SER A 79 16.66 17.76 15.39
CA SER A 79 17.67 17.91 16.47
C SER A 79 18.44 16.64 16.74
N ASP A 80 17.78 15.49 16.56
CA ASP A 80 18.31 14.18 16.93
C ASP A 80 19.26 13.62 15.85
N TYR A 81 19.19 14.19 14.64
CA TYR A 81 20.00 13.79 13.49
C TYR A 81 20.66 15.02 12.87
N ALA A 82 21.72 15.51 13.52
CA ALA A 82 22.49 16.64 12.99
C ALA A 82 23.04 16.38 11.56
N GLN A 83 23.18 15.09 11.17
CA GLN A 83 23.65 14.67 9.86
C GLN A 83 22.53 14.38 8.84
N SER A 84 21.25 14.42 9.23
CA SER A 84 20.16 14.25 8.24
C SER A 84 20.04 15.52 7.39
N PRO A 85 19.79 15.40 6.08
CA PRO A 85 19.57 16.55 5.22
C PRO A 85 18.36 17.37 5.72
N PRO A 86 18.44 18.71 5.76
CA PRO A 86 17.36 19.55 6.25
C PRO A 86 16.15 19.51 5.30
N TYR A 87 14.95 19.64 5.83
CA TYR A 87 13.74 19.78 5.02
C TYR A 87 13.57 21.24 4.59
N ILE A 88 12.98 21.45 3.42
CA ILE A 88 12.57 22.79 2.99
C ILE A 88 11.09 22.96 3.31
N LEU A 89 10.77 23.92 4.16
CA LEU A 89 9.42 24.38 4.44
C LEU A 89 9.10 25.56 3.52
N THR A 90 8.00 25.47 2.80
CA THR A 90 7.47 26.55 1.97
C THR A 90 6.15 27.01 2.54
N PHE A 91 6.06 28.30 2.84
CA PHE A 91 4.87 28.95 3.39
C PHE A 91 4.31 29.94 2.38
N ALA A 92 2.99 30.12 2.39
CA ALA A 92 2.30 31.10 1.56
C ALA A 92 2.74 32.54 1.85
N SER A 93 3.15 32.83 3.09
CA SER A 93 3.75 34.11 3.49
C SER A 93 4.55 33.98 4.80
N ALA A 94 5.35 34.99 5.13
CA ALA A 94 6.12 35.01 6.38
C ALA A 94 5.21 35.09 7.63
N SER A 95 4.03 35.70 7.53
CA SER A 95 3.05 35.73 8.64
C SER A 95 2.50 34.34 8.96
N VAL A 96 2.26 33.53 7.91
CA VAL A 96 1.86 32.12 8.06
C VAL A 96 2.97 31.31 8.73
N ALA A 97 4.23 31.58 8.40
CA ALA A 97 5.37 30.91 9.03
C ALA A 97 5.47 31.22 10.54
N GLU A 98 5.23 32.46 10.95
CA GLU A 98 5.14 32.82 12.38
C GLU A 98 3.97 32.14 13.09
N GLU A 99 2.78 32.17 12.48
CA GLU A 99 1.59 31.55 13.06
C GLU A 99 1.81 30.04 13.25
N TRP A 100 2.37 29.39 12.22
CA TRP A 100 2.77 28.00 12.27
C TRP A 100 3.80 27.76 13.39
N TRP A 101 4.84 28.58 13.46
CA TRP A 101 5.89 28.45 14.48
C TRP A 101 5.35 28.58 15.91
N ARG A 102 4.41 29.50 16.14
CA ARG A 102 3.76 29.68 17.45
C ARG A 102 3.01 28.42 17.89
N LEU A 103 2.35 27.73 16.96
CA LEU A 103 1.70 26.44 17.24
C LEU A 103 2.72 25.34 17.51
N VAL A 104 3.81 25.29 16.72
CA VAL A 104 4.90 24.34 16.96
C VAL A 104 5.51 24.52 18.34
N GLN A 105 5.76 25.76 18.76
CA GLN A 105 6.33 26.04 20.08
C GLN A 105 5.40 25.63 21.23
N ALA A 106 4.08 25.74 21.03
CA ALA A 106 3.09 25.34 22.02
C ALA A 106 2.96 23.81 22.16
N GLU A 107 2.97 23.07 21.04
CA GLU A 107 2.82 21.61 21.05
C GLU A 107 4.15 20.87 21.28
N TYR A 108 5.27 21.46 20.84
CA TYR A 108 6.60 20.85 20.84
C TYR A 108 7.62 21.78 21.52
N PRO A 109 7.63 21.88 22.87
CA PRO A 109 8.49 22.81 23.60
C PRO A 109 10.00 22.51 23.47
N GLY A 110 10.36 21.37 22.90
CA GLY A 110 11.75 21.02 22.57
C GLY A 110 12.29 21.66 21.29
N SER A 111 11.42 22.25 20.48
CA SER A 111 11.78 22.89 19.21
C SER A 111 12.34 24.29 19.45
N LYS A 112 13.37 24.67 18.69
CA LYS A 112 14.03 25.98 18.77
C LYS A 112 14.11 26.62 17.39
N ARG A 113 14.03 27.95 17.33
CA ARG A 113 14.24 28.71 16.10
C ARG A 113 15.61 29.37 16.14
N ALA A 114 16.54 28.85 15.35
CA ALA A 114 17.92 29.34 15.31
C ALA A 114 18.08 30.57 14.40
N GLY A 115 17.13 30.81 13.49
CA GLY A 115 17.11 32.00 12.65
C GLY A 115 15.76 32.24 11.97
N PRO A 116 15.63 33.32 11.18
CA PRO A 116 14.40 33.64 10.46
C PRO A 116 13.91 32.48 9.59
N GLN A 117 14.85 31.86 8.87
CA GLN A 117 14.64 30.75 7.94
C GLN A 117 15.21 29.42 8.47
N LEU A 118 15.48 29.28 9.78
CA LEU A 118 16.03 28.05 10.34
C LEU A 118 15.29 27.59 11.58
N PHE A 119 14.58 26.48 11.44
CA PHE A 119 13.84 25.80 12.49
C PHE A 119 14.57 24.52 12.88
N ILE A 120 14.79 24.33 14.18
CA ILE A 120 15.35 23.12 14.77
C ILE A 120 14.23 22.43 15.52
N LEU A 121 13.84 21.26 15.03
CA LEU A 121 12.66 20.54 15.48
C LEU A 121 13.08 19.27 16.21
N LYS A 122 12.49 19.00 17.38
CA LYS A 122 12.83 17.84 18.22
C LYS A 122 11.77 16.74 18.11
N GLY A 123 12.20 15.48 17.92
CA GLY A 123 11.31 14.32 17.86
C GLY A 123 11.36 13.54 16.54
N ASP A 124 11.09 12.23 16.62
CA ASP A 124 11.36 11.28 15.54
C ASP A 124 10.32 11.32 14.38
N ASP A 125 9.08 11.73 14.66
CA ASP A 125 7.96 11.67 13.70
C ASP A 125 7.32 13.04 13.40
N MET A 126 8.14 14.07 13.30
CA MET A 126 7.61 15.43 13.16
C MET A 126 6.83 15.65 11.85
N GLN A 127 7.15 14.89 10.80
CA GLN A 127 6.52 14.98 9.47
C GLN A 127 5.08 14.47 9.46
N GLU A 128 4.83 13.31 10.05
CA GLU A 128 3.49 12.72 10.16
C GLU A 128 2.70 13.44 11.24
N GLN A 129 3.32 13.73 12.39
CA GLN A 129 2.61 14.31 13.53
C GLN A 129 2.11 15.73 13.28
N ILE A 130 2.90 16.61 12.63
CA ILE A 130 2.45 18.00 12.42
C ILE A 130 1.39 18.10 11.31
N GLN A 131 1.48 17.29 10.26
CA GLN A 131 0.45 17.29 9.21
C GLN A 131 -0.88 16.68 9.67
N ASP A 132 -0.83 15.67 10.53
CA ASP A 132 -2.02 14.98 11.02
C ASP A 132 -2.64 15.64 12.26
N ASN A 133 -1.91 16.53 12.95
CA ASN A 133 -2.41 17.20 14.13
C ASN A 133 -3.56 18.19 13.78
N PRO A 134 -4.75 18.04 14.38
CA PRO A 134 -5.92 18.85 14.06
C PRO A 134 -5.72 20.35 14.33
N LYS A 135 -4.79 20.72 15.22
CA LYS A 135 -4.46 22.13 15.51
C LYS A 135 -3.85 22.86 14.31
N PHE A 136 -3.23 22.12 13.38
CA PHE A 136 -2.60 22.66 12.17
C PHE A 136 -3.52 22.66 10.95
N TYR A 137 -4.76 22.17 11.06
CA TYR A 137 -5.67 22.05 9.91
C TYR A 137 -5.99 23.40 9.25
N GLY A 138 -6.05 24.49 10.02
CA GLY A 138 -6.25 25.83 9.47
C GLY A 138 -5.09 26.32 8.60
N LEU A 139 -3.89 25.77 8.81
CA LEU A 139 -2.67 26.13 8.09
C LEU A 139 -2.28 25.10 7.03
N ARG A 140 -2.87 23.90 7.02
CA ARG A 140 -2.49 22.78 6.15
C ARG A 140 -2.39 23.13 4.65
N ASN A 141 -3.22 24.04 4.16
CA ASN A 141 -3.22 24.47 2.75
C ASN A 141 -2.33 25.71 2.49
N LYS A 142 -1.69 26.24 3.53
CA LYS A 142 -0.85 27.46 3.48
C LYS A 142 0.63 27.16 3.66
N TRP A 143 1.00 25.91 3.88
CA TRP A 143 2.39 25.47 3.92
C TRP A 143 2.52 24.04 3.45
N PHE A 144 3.70 23.69 2.96
CA PHE A 144 4.08 22.31 2.65
C PHE A 144 5.58 22.14 2.90
N TYR A 145 6.04 20.90 2.98
CA TYR A 145 7.46 20.59 3.10
C TYR A 145 7.93 19.80 1.88
N THR A 146 9.23 19.86 1.61
CA THR A 146 9.90 19.06 0.58
C THR A 146 11.14 18.42 1.19
N PRO A 147 11.30 17.09 1.13
CA PRO A 147 12.52 16.43 1.58
C PRO A 147 13.69 16.83 0.68
N SER A 148 14.82 17.21 1.28
CA SER A 148 16.04 17.60 0.55
C SER A 148 16.79 16.42 -0.08
N GLU A 149 16.21 15.22 -0.07
CA GLU A 149 16.86 14.00 -0.56
C GLU A 149 17.01 13.98 -2.09
N SER A 150 16.21 14.77 -2.81
CA SER A 150 16.54 15.07 -4.21
C SER A 150 17.66 16.10 -4.27
N ALA A 151 18.75 15.76 -4.98
CA ALA A 151 19.87 16.64 -5.33
C ALA A 151 19.48 17.95 -6.08
N ALA A 152 18.17 18.19 -6.26
CA ALA A 152 17.57 19.40 -6.79
C ALA A 152 16.94 20.30 -5.70
N ALA A 153 17.20 20.05 -4.41
CA ALA A 153 16.85 20.96 -3.32
C ALA A 153 17.62 22.28 -3.51
N GLY A 154 17.05 23.14 -4.35
CA GLY A 154 17.63 24.40 -4.74
C GLY A 154 17.92 25.26 -3.52
N VAL A 155 19.02 26.00 -3.60
CA VAL A 155 19.37 27.03 -2.63
C VAL A 155 18.15 27.95 -2.46
N ILE A 156 17.51 27.95 -1.28
CA ILE A 156 16.37 28.83 -1.03
C ILE A 156 16.85 30.30 -1.07
N PRO A 157 16.07 31.23 -1.64
CA PRO A 157 16.38 32.64 -1.55
C PRO A 157 16.53 33.06 -0.09
N LEU A 158 17.61 33.79 0.21
CA LEU A 158 17.77 34.41 1.53
C LEU A 158 16.61 35.39 1.72
N GLN A 159 15.88 35.29 2.83
CA GLN A 159 14.78 36.19 3.16
C GLN A 159 14.94 36.71 4.59
N ASP A 160 14.51 37.95 4.83
CA ASP A 160 14.43 38.50 6.18
C ASP A 160 13.26 37.87 6.97
N SER A 161 13.10 38.22 8.25
CA SER A 161 12.00 37.71 9.09
C SER A 161 10.60 38.09 8.59
N LYS A 162 10.51 39.05 7.66
CA LYS A 162 9.28 39.53 7.05
C LYS A 162 9.05 38.94 5.66
N GLY A 163 9.99 38.13 5.15
CA GLY A 163 9.94 37.47 3.85
C GLY A 163 10.43 38.29 2.66
N HIS A 164 11.14 39.40 2.87
CA HIS A 164 11.78 40.15 1.79
C HIS A 164 13.08 39.47 1.37
N PRO A 165 13.33 39.30 0.05
CA PRO A 165 14.56 38.68 -0.43
C PRO A 165 15.79 39.53 -0.08
N VAL A 166 16.79 38.91 0.54
CA VAL A 166 18.07 39.47 0.94
C VAL A 166 19.12 39.00 -0.08
N GLY A 167 19.10 39.57 -1.30
CA GLY A 167 19.98 39.12 -2.39
C GLY A 167 20.41 40.22 -3.38
N THR A 168 21.65 40.71 -3.20
CA THR A 168 22.67 41.16 -4.19
C THR A 168 22.22 41.92 -5.47
N ALA A 169 22.63 43.13 -5.86
CA ALA A 169 23.57 44.19 -5.44
C ALA A 169 23.28 45.48 -6.30
N PRO A 170 24.02 46.60 -6.15
CA PRO A 170 25.12 46.78 -7.10
C PRO A 170 26.44 47.25 -6.47
N ILE A 171 27.52 46.65 -6.98
CA ILE A 171 28.82 47.22 -7.36
C ILE A 171 29.54 48.10 -6.31
N PRO A 172 30.77 47.73 -5.89
CA PRO A 172 31.60 48.65 -5.11
C PRO A 172 31.95 49.84 -6.01
N ALA A 173 31.45 51.03 -5.65
CA ALA A 173 31.92 52.27 -6.24
C ALA A 173 33.43 52.35 -6.07
N SER A 174 34.12 52.45 -7.20
CA SER A 174 35.53 52.76 -7.35
C SER A 174 35.96 53.93 -6.45
N ARG A 175 36.93 53.66 -5.55
CA ARG A 175 38.19 54.37 -5.21
C ARG A 175 38.33 55.91 -5.40
N PRO A 176 39.41 56.52 -4.86
CA PRO A 176 39.45 57.44 -3.73
C PRO A 176 39.59 58.92 -4.14
N ALA A 177 39.17 59.86 -3.28
CA ALA A 177 39.48 61.27 -3.44
C ALA A 177 40.30 61.76 -2.24
N SER A 178 41.63 61.64 -2.33
CA SER A 178 42.57 62.38 -1.49
C SER A 178 43.52 63.16 -2.39
N LYS A 179 43.36 64.48 -2.31
CA LYS A 179 44.18 65.53 -2.91
C LYS A 179 45.60 65.50 -2.36
N ASP A 180 46.58 65.55 -3.26
CA ASP A 180 47.85 66.29 -3.17
C ASP A 180 48.57 65.98 -4.50
N GLY A 181 49.03 66.93 -5.30
CA GLY A 181 49.95 67.99 -4.96
C GLY A 181 51.05 67.89 -6.02
N THR A 182 50.95 68.76 -7.02
CA THR A 182 51.86 68.95 -8.17
C THR A 182 53.34 68.80 -7.84
N LYS A 183 54.01 67.79 -8.43
CA LYS A 183 55.39 67.86 -8.92
C LYS A 183 55.52 66.95 -10.15
N GLU A 184 56.17 67.46 -11.19
CA GLU A 184 56.43 66.75 -12.44
C GLU A 184 57.10 65.40 -12.18
N PRO A 185 56.66 64.32 -12.83
CA PRO A 185 57.33 63.03 -12.73
C PRO A 185 58.56 63.06 -13.64
N ASP A 186 59.73 63.03 -13.03
CA ASP A 186 60.92 62.51 -13.68
C ASP A 186 60.59 61.10 -14.17
N PHE A 187 60.76 60.86 -15.48
CA PHE A 187 60.34 59.62 -16.13
C PHE A 187 61.33 58.52 -15.74
N ASP A 188 61.13 57.95 -14.54
CA ASP A 188 62.04 56.99 -13.95
C ASP A 188 61.93 55.65 -14.68
N MET A 189 62.75 55.48 -15.72
CA MET A 189 62.78 54.32 -16.60
C MET A 189 62.95 53.02 -15.81
N ALA A 190 63.65 53.06 -14.67
CA ALA A 190 63.82 51.94 -13.76
C ALA A 190 62.50 51.49 -13.11
N SER A 191 61.61 52.44 -12.78
CA SER A 191 60.29 52.13 -12.25
C SER A 191 59.39 51.46 -13.30
N LEU A 192 59.53 51.86 -14.57
CA LEU A 192 58.80 51.26 -15.69
C LEU A 192 59.31 49.83 -15.98
N THR A 193 60.62 49.61 -15.94
CA THR A 193 61.21 48.27 -16.06
C THR A 193 60.77 47.36 -14.92
N ALA A 194 60.78 47.86 -13.68
CA ALA A 194 60.28 47.10 -12.52
C ALA A 194 58.76 46.81 -12.62
N ALA A 195 57.97 47.74 -13.17
CA ALA A 195 56.56 47.53 -13.42
C ALA A 195 56.30 46.50 -14.52
N LEU A 196 57.10 46.50 -15.59
CA LEU A 196 57.04 45.49 -16.66
C LEU A 196 57.43 44.10 -16.15
N ASP A 197 58.49 43.97 -15.36
CA ASP A 197 58.87 42.69 -14.76
C ASP A 197 57.77 42.16 -13.82
N ARG A 198 57.17 43.05 -13.03
CA ARG A 198 56.04 42.67 -12.15
C ARG A 198 54.82 42.24 -12.97
N MET A 199 54.55 42.91 -14.09
CA MET A 199 53.47 42.55 -15.00
C MET A 199 53.74 41.22 -15.70
N ASN A 200 54.99 40.97 -16.12
CA ASN A 200 55.39 39.72 -16.76
C ASN A 200 55.32 38.55 -15.77
N SER A 201 55.69 38.77 -14.50
CA SER A 201 55.48 37.82 -13.40
C SER A 201 54.00 37.54 -13.18
N MET A 202 53.16 38.58 -13.12
CA MET A 202 51.70 38.41 -12.95
C MET A 202 51.06 37.71 -14.15
N ILE A 203 51.49 37.98 -15.38
CA ILE A 203 50.98 37.29 -16.58
C ILE A 203 51.39 35.82 -16.55
N SER A 204 52.62 35.51 -16.15
CA SER A 204 53.08 34.12 -15.98
C SER A 204 52.25 33.37 -14.94
N GLU A 205 52.02 33.99 -13.78
CA GLU A 205 51.20 33.42 -12.70
C GLU A 205 49.72 33.27 -13.11
N ASN A 206 49.15 34.26 -13.79
CA ASN A 206 47.79 34.20 -14.33
C ASN A 206 47.68 33.11 -15.40
N SER A 207 48.67 32.95 -16.27
CA SER A 207 48.71 31.87 -17.27
C SER A 207 48.77 30.48 -16.62
N ALA A 208 49.45 30.36 -15.48
CA ALA A 208 49.51 29.12 -14.71
C ALA A 208 48.17 28.84 -14.01
N GLN A 209 47.53 29.87 -13.45
CA GLN A 209 46.17 29.77 -12.90
C GLN A 209 45.14 29.39 -13.96
N ILE A 210 45.17 30.00 -15.15
CA ILE A 210 44.26 29.66 -16.25
C ILE A 210 44.44 28.21 -16.67
N ARG A 211 45.70 27.72 -16.77
CA ARG A 211 45.97 26.30 -17.06
C ARG A 211 45.43 25.38 -15.96
N ALA A 212 45.65 25.72 -14.69
CA ALA A 212 45.12 24.94 -13.56
C ALA A 212 43.59 24.93 -13.54
N LEU A 213 42.94 26.07 -13.82
CA LEU A 213 41.49 26.17 -13.94
C LEU A 213 40.95 25.36 -15.12
N SER A 214 41.62 25.39 -16.28
CA SER A 214 41.24 24.57 -17.44
C SER A 214 41.31 23.07 -17.13
N VAL A 215 42.37 22.62 -16.45
CA VAL A 215 42.51 21.22 -16.04
C VAL A 215 41.40 20.86 -15.04
N ALA A 216 41.19 21.67 -14.00
CA ALA A 216 40.14 21.43 -13.02
C ALA A 216 38.73 21.42 -13.64
N GLN A 217 38.46 22.30 -14.62
CA GLN A 217 37.20 22.32 -15.35
C GLN A 217 37.02 21.08 -16.24
N SER A 218 38.09 20.64 -16.91
CA SER A 218 38.07 19.43 -17.72
C SER A 218 37.81 18.17 -16.89
N GLU A 219 38.44 18.05 -15.72
CA GLU A 219 38.18 16.97 -14.77
C GLU A 219 36.76 17.04 -14.17
N GLY A 220 36.27 18.25 -13.91
CA GLY A 220 34.91 18.47 -13.44
C GLY A 220 33.85 18.03 -14.45
N LEU A 221 34.05 18.34 -15.74
CA LEU A 221 33.18 17.88 -16.82
C LEU A 221 33.26 16.36 -16.99
N GLN A 222 34.45 15.77 -16.89
CA GLN A 222 34.61 14.32 -16.99
C GLN A 222 33.90 13.59 -15.84
N ARG A 223 34.03 14.06 -14.58
CA ARG A 223 33.24 13.50 -13.47
C ARG A 223 31.74 13.68 -13.69
N MET A 224 31.31 14.80 -14.24
CA MET A 224 29.89 15.04 -14.53
C MET A 224 29.36 14.05 -15.57
N GLN A 225 30.18 13.73 -16.58
CA GLN A 225 29.84 12.70 -17.58
C GLN A 225 29.76 11.31 -16.94
N GLU A 226 30.74 10.93 -16.11
CA GLU A 226 30.72 9.65 -15.39
C GLU A 226 29.50 9.52 -14.46
N ILE A 227 29.12 10.61 -13.77
CA ILE A 227 27.91 10.67 -12.94
C ILE A 227 26.66 10.49 -13.81
N ASN A 228 26.61 11.12 -14.98
CA ASN A 228 25.47 11.01 -15.88
C ASN A 228 25.33 9.60 -16.45
N GLU A 229 26.44 8.98 -16.85
CA GLU A 229 26.48 7.58 -17.31
C GLU A 229 26.07 6.60 -16.20
N SER A 230 26.55 6.83 -14.97
CA SER A 230 26.13 6.07 -13.78
C SER A 230 24.64 6.22 -13.50
N ASN A 231 24.12 7.45 -13.50
CA ASN A 231 22.71 7.74 -13.28
C ASN A 231 21.83 7.12 -14.36
N SER A 232 22.24 7.19 -15.63
CA SER A 232 21.53 6.56 -16.74
C SER A 232 21.45 5.03 -16.57
N THR A 233 22.53 4.41 -16.11
CA THR A 233 22.57 2.97 -15.81
C THR A 233 21.63 2.61 -14.64
N GLN A 234 21.61 3.42 -13.58
CA GLN A 234 20.71 3.24 -12.44
C GLN A 234 19.24 3.41 -12.83
N ILE A 235 18.92 4.43 -13.64
CA ILE A 235 17.56 4.65 -14.16
C ILE A 235 17.10 3.45 -14.99
N LYS A 236 17.98 2.89 -15.83
CA LYS A 236 17.66 1.70 -16.61
C LYS A 236 17.41 0.47 -15.72
N ALA A 237 18.24 0.26 -14.70
CA ALA A 237 18.05 -0.81 -13.73
C ALA A 237 16.74 -0.65 -12.93
N LEU A 238 16.36 0.58 -12.59
CA LEU A 238 15.08 0.88 -11.94
C LEU A 238 13.89 0.59 -12.87
N ALA A 239 13.98 0.97 -14.15
CA ALA A 239 12.95 0.68 -15.14
C ALA A 239 12.76 -0.84 -15.34
N ASP A 240 13.87 -1.60 -15.43
CA ASP A 240 13.82 -3.07 -15.51
C ASP A 240 13.21 -3.68 -14.24
N GLY A 241 13.54 -3.12 -13.06
CA GLY A 241 12.95 -3.50 -11.79
C GLY A 241 11.44 -3.26 -11.74
N GLN A 242 10.98 -2.10 -12.23
CA GLN A 242 9.56 -1.77 -12.32
C GLN A 242 8.80 -2.69 -13.29
N ALA A 243 9.38 -2.99 -14.46
CA ALA A 243 8.79 -3.93 -15.41
C ALA A 243 8.65 -5.34 -14.79
N LYS A 244 9.66 -5.78 -14.02
CA LYS A 244 9.61 -7.06 -13.31
C LYS A 244 8.55 -7.08 -12.21
N LEU A 245 8.43 -5.99 -11.43
CA LEU A 245 7.39 -5.86 -10.41
C LEU A 245 5.99 -5.87 -11.02
N GLN A 246 5.79 -5.18 -12.13
CA GLN A 246 4.53 -5.19 -12.86
C GLN A 246 4.18 -6.60 -13.35
N SER A 247 5.15 -7.33 -13.91
CA SER A 247 4.95 -8.72 -14.32
C SER A 247 4.57 -9.65 -13.15
N LEU A 248 5.21 -9.48 -11.98
CA LEU A 248 4.86 -10.24 -10.78
C LEU A 248 3.46 -9.88 -10.26
N MET A 249 3.07 -8.62 -10.34
CA MET A 249 1.73 -8.16 -9.97
C MET A 249 0.66 -8.77 -10.88
N ASP A 250 0.89 -8.79 -12.19
CA ASP A 250 -0.01 -9.42 -13.17
C ASP A 250 -0.12 -10.93 -12.94
N GLN A 251 1.00 -11.60 -12.66
CA GLN A 251 1.00 -13.02 -12.31
C GLN A 251 0.20 -13.29 -11.02
N ASN A 252 0.42 -12.50 -9.96
CA ASN A 252 -0.34 -12.62 -8.72
C ASN A 252 -1.83 -12.37 -8.94
N ALA A 253 -2.21 -11.34 -9.70
CA ALA A 253 -3.60 -11.07 -10.04
C ALA A 253 -4.24 -12.26 -10.77
N SER A 254 -3.54 -12.83 -11.76
CA SER A 254 -4.01 -14.03 -12.47
C SER A 254 -4.17 -15.23 -11.55
N HIS A 255 -3.24 -15.42 -10.60
CA HIS A 255 -3.30 -16.49 -9.61
C HIS A 255 -4.48 -16.32 -8.66
N TYR A 256 -4.76 -15.11 -8.19
CA TYR A 256 -5.95 -14.83 -7.37
C TYR A 256 -7.25 -15.10 -8.11
N ILE A 257 -7.33 -14.75 -9.40
CA ILE A 257 -8.50 -15.07 -10.23
C ILE A 257 -8.67 -16.58 -10.36
N ALA A 258 -7.58 -17.32 -10.62
CA ALA A 258 -7.62 -18.77 -10.73
C ALA A 258 -8.05 -19.45 -9.41
N LEU A 259 -7.53 -19.01 -8.27
CA LEU A 259 -7.93 -19.49 -6.94
C LEU A 259 -9.41 -19.17 -6.65
N SER A 260 -9.86 -17.96 -6.97
CA SER A 260 -11.26 -17.55 -6.81
C SER A 260 -12.20 -18.44 -7.63
N ASN A 261 -11.86 -18.69 -8.90
CA ASN A 261 -12.64 -19.56 -9.78
C ASN A 261 -12.66 -21.02 -9.28
N SER A 262 -11.52 -21.52 -8.80
CA SER A 262 -11.43 -22.86 -8.19
C SER A 262 -12.28 -22.94 -6.92
N SER A 263 -12.24 -21.92 -6.06
CA SER A 263 -13.06 -21.84 -4.85
C SER A 263 -14.55 -21.82 -5.17
N PHE A 264 -14.97 -21.06 -6.19
CA PHE A 264 -16.38 -21.02 -6.62
C PHE A 264 -16.84 -22.37 -7.15
N SER A 265 -16.03 -23.03 -7.98
CA SER A 265 -16.31 -24.38 -8.48
C SER A 265 -16.44 -25.40 -7.34
N ASN A 266 -15.52 -25.36 -6.38
CA ASN A 266 -15.57 -26.23 -5.21
C ASN A 266 -16.82 -25.96 -4.35
N GLN A 267 -17.21 -24.69 -4.18
CA GLN A 267 -18.41 -24.33 -3.44
C GLN A 267 -19.68 -24.84 -4.12
N GLU A 268 -19.77 -24.75 -5.44
CA GLU A 268 -20.93 -25.29 -6.18
C GLU A 268 -20.98 -26.82 -6.11
N GLN A 269 -19.82 -27.50 -6.15
CA GLN A 269 -19.74 -28.95 -5.93
C GLN A 269 -20.21 -29.35 -4.52
N VAL A 270 -19.74 -28.65 -3.48
CA VAL A 270 -20.15 -28.90 -2.09
C VAL A 270 -21.66 -28.68 -1.94
N LYS A 271 -22.20 -27.60 -2.51
CA LYS A 271 -23.63 -27.33 -2.53
C LYS A 271 -24.43 -28.44 -3.23
N GLY A 272 -23.96 -28.92 -4.38
CA GLY A 272 -24.57 -30.06 -5.09
C GLY A 272 -24.58 -31.36 -4.27
N VAL A 273 -23.49 -31.66 -3.59
CA VAL A 273 -23.40 -32.81 -2.67
C VAL A 273 -24.36 -32.66 -1.49
N LEU A 274 -24.43 -31.47 -0.89
CA LEU A 274 -25.35 -31.19 0.22
C LEU A 274 -26.81 -31.31 -0.21
N GLN A 275 -27.16 -30.81 -1.41
CA GLN A 275 -28.50 -30.95 -1.96
C GLN A 275 -28.86 -32.42 -2.19
N THR A 276 -27.96 -33.19 -2.82
CA THR A 276 -28.14 -34.63 -3.04
C THR A 276 -28.30 -35.38 -1.71
N ASN A 277 -27.52 -35.02 -0.69
CA ASN A 277 -27.62 -35.61 0.64
C ASN A 277 -28.97 -35.26 1.30
N ALA A 278 -29.42 -34.01 1.20
CA ALA A 278 -30.73 -33.60 1.71
C ALA A 278 -31.89 -34.36 1.04
N GLU A 279 -31.80 -34.60 -0.28
CA GLU A 279 -32.76 -35.43 -1.02
C GLU A 279 -32.72 -36.89 -0.58
N GLN A 280 -31.53 -37.46 -0.38
CA GLN A 280 -31.37 -38.81 0.16
C GLN A 280 -31.98 -38.94 1.56
N ILE A 281 -31.72 -37.98 2.46
CA ILE A 281 -32.31 -37.96 3.81
C ILE A 281 -33.85 -37.90 3.73
N ARG A 282 -34.43 -37.06 2.85
CA ARG A 282 -35.88 -37.01 2.65
C ARG A 282 -36.43 -38.35 2.17
N SER A 283 -35.82 -38.95 1.15
CA SER A 283 -36.27 -40.24 0.61
C SER A 283 -36.20 -41.37 1.65
N LEU A 284 -35.17 -41.34 2.52
CA LEU A 284 -35.03 -42.30 3.62
C LEU A 284 -36.10 -42.08 4.70
N ALA A 285 -36.37 -40.83 5.05
CA ALA A 285 -37.43 -40.47 6.00
C ALA A 285 -38.82 -40.89 5.49
N ASP A 286 -39.10 -40.68 4.20
CA ASP A 286 -40.33 -41.14 3.55
C ASP A 286 -40.42 -42.67 3.55
N GLY A 287 -39.31 -43.35 3.28
CA GLY A 287 -39.21 -44.81 3.37
C GLY A 287 -39.51 -45.33 4.78
N GLN A 288 -38.96 -44.68 5.81
CA GLN A 288 -39.24 -45.01 7.22
C GLN A 288 -40.71 -44.76 7.58
N SER A 289 -41.30 -43.66 7.12
CA SER A 289 -42.73 -43.36 7.33
C SER A 289 -43.64 -44.40 6.69
N LYS A 290 -43.33 -44.82 5.46
CA LYS A 290 -44.05 -45.91 4.77
C LYS A 290 -43.94 -47.24 5.52
N LEU A 291 -42.74 -47.60 5.98
CA LEU A 291 -42.53 -48.82 6.77
C LEU A 291 -43.32 -48.77 8.09
N ALA A 292 -43.27 -47.65 8.81
CA ALA A 292 -44.04 -47.47 10.04
C ALA A 292 -45.55 -47.62 9.80
N THR A 293 -46.06 -47.06 8.69
CA THR A 293 -47.46 -47.17 8.29
C THR A 293 -47.83 -48.63 7.96
N THR A 294 -46.98 -49.35 7.22
CA THR A 294 -47.19 -50.77 6.92
C THR A 294 -47.17 -51.62 8.19
N CYS A 295 -46.22 -51.39 9.11
CA CYS A 295 -46.17 -52.07 10.40
C CYS A 295 -47.43 -51.80 11.24
N ALA A 296 -47.90 -50.56 11.28
CA ALA A 296 -49.16 -50.21 11.96
C ALA A 296 -50.37 -50.91 11.31
N GLY A 297 -50.39 -51.02 9.98
CA GLY A 297 -51.40 -51.77 9.24
C GLY A 297 -51.39 -53.26 9.59
N LEU A 298 -50.21 -53.88 9.60
CA LEU A 298 -50.02 -55.29 9.99
C LEU A 298 -50.41 -55.54 11.46
N MET A 299 -50.07 -54.65 12.38
CA MET A 299 -50.51 -54.77 13.77
C MET A 299 -52.04 -54.73 13.87
N LYS A 300 -52.71 -53.84 13.12
CA LYS A 300 -54.19 -53.81 13.06
C LYS A 300 -54.79 -55.07 12.46
N THR A 301 -54.19 -55.65 11.41
CA THR A 301 -54.69 -56.90 10.84
C THR A 301 -54.50 -58.06 11.79
N ILE A 302 -53.37 -58.10 12.51
CA ILE A 302 -53.12 -59.08 13.58
C ILE A 302 -54.14 -58.92 14.71
N ASP A 303 -54.42 -57.70 15.18
CA ASP A 303 -55.45 -57.44 16.19
C ASP A 303 -56.84 -57.87 15.73
N ASN A 304 -57.20 -57.61 14.47
CA ASN A 304 -58.47 -58.03 13.88
C ASN A 304 -58.56 -59.54 13.73
N LEU A 305 -57.47 -60.22 13.35
CA LEU A 305 -57.39 -61.67 13.31
C LEU A 305 -57.53 -62.24 14.72
N GLY A 306 -56.82 -61.67 15.70
CA GLY A 306 -56.90 -62.05 17.11
C GLY A 306 -58.31 -61.91 17.68
N ARG A 307 -59.03 -60.84 17.33
CA ARG A 307 -60.45 -60.68 17.68
C ARG A 307 -61.35 -61.69 16.98
N SER A 308 -61.10 -62.00 15.72
CA SER A 308 -61.88 -63.00 14.96
C SER A 308 -61.64 -64.41 15.49
N VAL A 309 -60.39 -64.78 15.76
CA VAL A 309 -60.01 -66.05 16.39
C VAL A 309 -60.52 -66.11 17.83
N GLY A 310 -60.52 -65.01 18.57
CA GLY A 310 -61.14 -64.91 19.89
C GLY A 310 -62.64 -65.23 19.83
N LYS A 311 -63.38 -64.65 18.87
CA LYS A 311 -64.79 -64.98 18.64
C LYS A 311 -65.01 -66.44 18.23
N VAL A 312 -64.14 -66.98 17.36
CA VAL A 312 -64.19 -68.41 16.97
C VAL A 312 -63.92 -69.29 18.21
N GLY A 313 -62.93 -68.92 19.02
CA GLY A 313 -62.60 -69.57 20.28
C GLY A 313 -63.76 -69.52 21.28
N ASP A 314 -64.45 -68.39 21.40
CA ASP A 314 -65.65 -68.25 22.22
C ASP A 314 -66.79 -69.11 21.68
N THR A 315 -67.03 -69.16 20.36
CA THR A 315 -68.03 -70.08 19.77
C THR A 315 -67.65 -71.55 19.95
N VAL A 316 -66.36 -71.91 19.87
CA VAL A 316 -65.89 -73.28 20.13
C VAL A 316 -65.97 -73.61 21.62
N LYS A 317 -65.76 -72.63 22.50
CA LYS A 317 -65.92 -72.78 23.95
C LYS A 317 -67.40 -72.89 24.33
N ASP A 318 -68.30 -72.20 23.64
CA ASP A 318 -69.76 -72.38 23.77
C ASP A 318 -70.18 -73.77 23.26
N LEU A 319 -69.59 -74.22 22.16
CA LEU A 319 -69.81 -75.57 21.62
C LEU A 319 -69.22 -76.66 22.54
N ALA A 320 -68.05 -76.44 23.12
CA ALA A 320 -67.39 -77.35 24.06
C ALA A 320 -68.05 -77.33 25.45
N ALA A 321 -68.63 -76.22 25.88
CA ALA A 321 -69.50 -76.15 27.06
C ALA A 321 -70.82 -76.90 26.85
N SER A 322 -71.23 -77.13 25.59
CA SER A 322 -72.36 -78.01 25.24
C SER A 322 -71.97 -79.49 25.02
N GLN A 323 -70.67 -79.84 25.07
CA GLN A 323 -70.15 -81.21 24.98
C GLN A 323 -69.06 -81.42 26.03
N GLY A 324 -69.48 -81.37 27.29
CA GLY A 324 -68.63 -81.54 28.47
C GLY A 324 -68.95 -82.80 29.29
N GLU A 325 -69.22 -83.93 28.65
CA GLU A 325 -69.07 -85.27 29.26
C GLU A 325 -68.47 -86.24 28.23
N ASN A 326 -67.14 -86.19 28.04
CA ASN A 326 -66.31 -87.39 28.08
C ASN A 326 -64.84 -87.14 27.71
N ALA A 327 -64.02 -87.94 28.39
CA ALA A 327 -62.68 -88.40 28.04
C ALA A 327 -61.48 -87.50 28.38
N ALA A 328 -60.82 -87.97 29.44
CA ALA A 328 -59.44 -87.72 29.81
C ALA A 328 -58.43 -88.42 28.85
N ARG A 329 -57.17 -87.96 28.99
CA ARG A 329 -55.88 -88.62 28.70
C ARG A 329 -55.29 -88.51 27.28
N SER A 330 -54.21 -87.72 27.18
CA SER A 330 -52.81 -88.10 26.83
C SER A 330 -52.08 -86.82 26.40
N ASP A 331 -51.05 -86.36 27.11
CA ASP A 331 -49.65 -86.80 27.20
C ASP A 331 -48.73 -86.23 26.10
N ALA A 332 -47.58 -85.75 26.57
CA ALA A 332 -46.31 -85.48 25.88
C ALA A 332 -46.21 -84.41 24.76
N GLY A 333 -45.45 -83.35 25.08
CA GLY A 333 -44.21 -83.08 24.32
C GLY A 333 -44.04 -81.71 23.63
N SER A 334 -42.86 -81.13 23.88
CA SER A 334 -42.07 -80.26 22.97
C SER A 334 -42.50 -78.80 22.85
N THR A 335 -41.87 -77.88 23.59
CA THR A 335 -40.67 -77.07 23.23
C THR A 335 -40.82 -76.11 22.04
N ALA A 336 -40.49 -74.84 22.34
CA ALA A 336 -40.59 -73.64 21.52
C ALA A 336 -39.94 -73.71 20.12
N PRO A 337 -40.28 -72.77 19.21
CA PRO A 337 -39.26 -71.77 18.87
C PRO A 337 -39.84 -70.36 18.60
N PHE A 338 -39.70 -69.47 19.58
CA PHE A 338 -39.51 -68.03 19.32
C PHE A 338 -38.01 -67.81 19.14
N SER A 339 -37.54 -67.52 17.92
CA SER A 339 -36.30 -66.76 17.60
C SER A 339 -35.89 -66.98 16.13
N ALA A 340 -36.35 -66.13 15.21
CA ALA A 340 -35.79 -66.10 13.84
C ALA A 340 -36.04 -64.77 13.11
N VAL A 341 -35.75 -63.61 13.71
CA VAL A 341 -35.53 -62.37 12.94
C VAL A 341 -34.44 -61.54 13.64
N GLY A 342 -33.19 -61.97 13.46
CA GLY A 342 -32.03 -61.38 14.12
C GLY A 342 -30.78 -61.31 13.25
N ASN A 343 -30.89 -61.34 11.93
CA ASN A 343 -29.74 -61.09 11.05
C ASN A 343 -29.67 -59.60 10.67
N ARG A 344 -29.35 -58.75 11.66
CA ARG A 344 -28.67 -57.47 11.38
C ARG A 344 -27.21 -57.78 11.13
N ILE A 345 -26.88 -58.16 9.90
CA ILE A 345 -25.51 -58.10 9.40
C ILE A 345 -25.21 -56.61 9.18
N SER A 346 -24.84 -55.91 10.26
CA SER A 346 -24.03 -54.71 10.10
C SER A 346 -22.60 -55.18 9.84
N PRO A 347 -21.99 -54.87 8.69
CA PRO A 347 -20.58 -55.18 8.51
C PRO A 347 -19.78 -54.45 9.60
N PRO A 348 -18.78 -55.10 10.22
CA PRO A 348 -17.95 -54.45 11.22
C PRO A 348 -17.22 -53.26 10.56
N PRO A 349 -17.05 -52.14 11.29
CA PRO A 349 -16.41 -50.95 10.75
C PRO A 349 -15.00 -51.31 10.29
N ARG A 350 -14.77 -51.22 8.97
CA ARG A 350 -13.43 -51.37 8.42
C ARG A 350 -12.55 -50.28 9.03
N LYS A 351 -11.49 -50.71 9.75
CA LYS A 351 -10.37 -49.84 10.11
C LYS A 351 -9.84 -49.19 8.83
N LEU A 352 -10.22 -47.94 8.59
CA LEU A 352 -9.54 -47.08 7.65
C LEU A 352 -8.15 -46.82 8.24
N ASN A 353 -7.17 -47.59 7.82
CA ASN A 353 -5.75 -47.23 7.91
C ASN A 353 -5.47 -46.03 7.00
N ARG A 354 -6.22 -44.93 7.14
CA ARG A 354 -5.73 -43.63 6.70
C ARG A 354 -4.69 -43.23 7.72
N ARG A 355 -3.44 -43.55 7.39
CA ARG A 355 -2.33 -42.69 7.77
C ARG A 355 -2.71 -41.30 7.26
N ILE A 356 -3.36 -40.49 8.11
CA ILE A 356 -3.35 -39.05 7.94
C ILE A 356 -1.86 -38.72 8.09
N LYS A 357 -1.20 -38.62 6.94
CA LYS A 357 0.16 -38.09 6.85
C LYS A 357 0.01 -36.69 7.41
N GLY A 358 0.47 -36.50 8.64
CA GLY A 358 0.33 -35.25 9.37
C GLY A 358 0.76 -34.13 8.46
N VAL A 359 -0.17 -33.23 8.14
CA VAL A 359 0.20 -31.90 7.69
C VAL A 359 0.79 -31.26 8.93
N TRP A 360 2.12 -31.24 8.99
CA TRP A 360 2.83 -30.35 9.88
C TRP A 360 2.49 -28.95 9.41
N TYR A 361 1.61 -28.27 10.15
CA TYR A 361 1.65 -26.82 10.15
C TYR A 361 2.90 -26.47 10.94
N GLU A 362 3.99 -26.19 10.21
CA GLU A 362 5.02 -25.32 10.75
C GLU A 362 4.34 -23.98 10.98
N TYR A 363 3.80 -23.80 12.19
CA TYR A 363 3.62 -22.48 12.75
C TYR A 363 5.01 -21.90 12.87
N ASP A 364 5.39 -21.09 11.89
CA ASP A 364 6.49 -20.15 12.02
C ASP A 364 6.11 -19.15 13.12
N ALA A 365 6.38 -19.57 14.35
CA ALA A 365 6.22 -18.77 15.54
C ALA A 365 7.55 -18.08 15.82
N SER A 366 7.83 -16.97 15.11
CA SER A 366 8.34 -15.73 15.71
C SER A 366 8.60 -14.62 14.67
N PRO A 367 8.15 -13.38 14.94
CA PRO A 367 8.52 -12.22 14.15
C PRO A 367 9.84 -11.64 14.69
N ALA A 368 10.99 -12.26 14.37
CA ALA A 368 12.29 -11.63 14.58
C ALA A 368 13.42 -12.44 13.91
N SER A 369 13.74 -12.15 12.65
CA SER A 369 15.13 -11.91 12.21
C SER A 369 15.21 -11.72 10.69
N SER A 370 16.01 -10.74 10.30
CA SER A 370 16.32 -10.35 8.93
C SER A 370 16.96 -11.49 8.11
N PRO A 371 16.78 -11.50 6.78
CA PRO A 371 17.46 -12.47 5.92
C PRO A 371 18.95 -12.11 5.82
N ARG A 372 19.81 -12.86 6.52
CA ARG A 372 21.24 -12.92 6.20
C ARG A 372 21.43 -13.77 4.95
N HIS A 373 21.79 -13.09 3.87
CA HIS A 373 22.29 -13.67 2.64
C HIS A 373 23.58 -14.46 2.93
N SER A 374 23.55 -15.79 2.85
CA SER A 374 24.78 -16.60 2.84
C SER A 374 25.35 -16.60 1.43
N VAL A 375 26.40 -15.80 1.21
CA VAL A 375 27.24 -15.88 0.02
C VAL A 375 28.37 -16.86 0.32
N GLY A 376 28.51 -17.87 -0.54
CA GLY A 376 29.56 -18.87 -0.48
C GLY A 376 30.94 -18.27 -0.72
N PHE A 377 31.89 -18.82 0.04
CA PHE A 377 33.34 -18.75 -0.06
C PHE A 377 33.88 -18.71 -1.50
N LEU A 378 34.69 -17.70 -1.84
CA LEU A 378 35.97 -17.83 -2.54
C LEU A 378 36.70 -16.46 -2.64
N GLU A 379 37.98 -16.49 -2.29
CA GLU A 379 39.06 -15.60 -2.75
C GLU A 379 39.13 -14.13 -2.29
N THR A 380 39.89 -13.91 -1.20
CA THR A 380 40.70 -12.69 -1.05
C THR A 380 42.14 -13.07 -0.69
N PRO A 381 43.17 -12.46 -1.31
CA PRO A 381 44.59 -12.80 -1.14
C PRO A 381 45.18 -12.27 0.19
N PRO A 382 46.33 -12.81 0.65
CA PRO A 382 46.83 -12.56 2.00
C PRO A 382 47.50 -11.19 2.17
N LYS A 383 47.23 -10.56 3.33
CA LYS A 383 47.94 -9.39 3.84
C LYS A 383 49.34 -9.75 4.35
N SER A 384 50.34 -9.03 3.86
CA SER A 384 51.70 -8.98 4.40
C SER A 384 51.72 -8.45 5.85
N PRO A 385 52.64 -8.90 6.71
CA PRO A 385 52.78 -8.40 8.08
C PRO A 385 53.66 -7.14 8.11
N SER A 386 53.22 -6.13 8.85
CA SER A 386 54.07 -5.04 9.33
C SER A 386 54.28 -5.21 10.84
N ALA A 387 55.53 -5.46 11.22
CA ALA A 387 56.25 -4.74 12.27
C ALA A 387 57.32 -5.64 12.93
N ARG A 388 58.59 -5.20 12.84
CA ARG A 388 59.51 -5.23 13.98
C ARG A 388 60.67 -4.25 13.75
N THR A 389 60.82 -3.38 14.75
CA THR A 389 62.05 -2.73 15.27
C THR A 389 62.92 -1.93 14.31
#